data_AF-A0A0H3GWC2-F1
#
_entry.id   AF-A0A0H3GWC2-F1
#
_cell.length_a   1.000
_cell.length_b   1.000
_cell.length_c   1.000
_cell.angle_alpha   90.00
_cell.angle_beta   90.00
_cell.angle_gamma   90.00
#
_symmetry.space_group_name_H-M   'P 1'
#
loop_
_entity.id
_entity.type
_entity.pdbx_description
1 polymer ?
#
loop_
_entity_poly.entity_id
_entity_poly.type
_entity_poly.pdbx_seq_one_letter_code
_entity_poly.pdbx_strand_id
1 'polypeptide(L)' 'MHYGHGWIMGSDGQRWHPCSSQSELLNGLTAKKVSAVKRLLNALMGAK' A
#
# COMPACT_ATOMS: atom_id res chain seq x y z
N MET A 1 -14.99 17.89 8.43
CA MET A 1 -15.88 16.93 7.73
C MET A 1 -15.26 15.55 7.89
N HIS A 2 -15.87 14.65 8.66
CA HIS A 2 -15.42 13.25 8.76
C HIS A 2 -16.24 12.45 7.76
N TYR A 3 -15.64 11.99 6.65
CA TYR A 3 -16.40 11.29 5.61
C TYR A 3 -16.71 9.83 5.98
N GLY A 4 -16.06 9.29 7.02
CA GLY A 4 -16.20 7.90 7.43
C GLY A 4 -15.69 6.91 6.37
N HIS A 5 -15.53 5.65 6.76
CA HIS A 5 -15.31 4.52 5.85
C HIS A 5 -14.17 4.63 4.82
N GLY A 6 -13.17 5.51 5.03
CA GLY A 6 -12.03 5.68 4.12
C GLY A 6 -12.21 6.70 2.99
N TRP A 7 -13.31 7.45 2.96
CA TRP A 7 -13.57 8.46 1.93
C TRP A 7 -12.69 9.71 2.09
N ILE A 8 -12.14 10.19 0.98
CA ILE A 8 -11.27 11.36 0.89
C ILE A 8 -11.94 12.38 -0.04
N MET A 9 -11.86 13.67 0.29
CA MET A 9 -12.32 14.75 -0.60
C MET A 9 -11.19 15.14 -1.56
N GLY A 10 -11.46 15.06 -2.86
CA GLY A 10 -10.58 15.50 -3.93
C GLY A 10 -10.53 17.02 -4.05
N SER A 11 -9.55 17.53 -4.80
CA SER A 11 -9.36 18.97 -5.03
C SER A 11 -10.50 19.63 -5.83
N ASP A 12 -11.29 18.81 -6.54
CA ASP A 12 -12.50 19.19 -7.26
C ASP A 12 -13.76 19.20 -6.37
N GLY A 13 -13.61 18.90 -5.07
CA GLY A 13 -14.73 18.75 -4.13
C GLY A 13 -15.49 17.44 -4.27
N GLN A 14 -15.11 16.57 -5.21
CA GLN A 14 -15.70 15.24 -5.35
C GLN A 14 -15.11 14.29 -4.31
N ARG A 15 -15.92 13.35 -3.82
CA ARG A 15 -15.45 12.33 -2.89
C ARG A 15 -14.84 11.18 -3.67
N TRP A 16 -13.65 10.76 -3.27
CA TRP A 16 -12.95 9.61 -3.82
C TRP A 16 -12.66 8.60 -2.71
N HIS A 17 -12.77 7.32 -3.04
CA HIS A 17 -12.41 6.22 -2.16
C HIS A 17 -11.34 5.38 -2.87
N PRO A 18 -10.15 5.20 -2.28
CA PRO A 18 -9.05 4.54 -3.01
C PRO A 18 -9.33 3.10 -3.43
N CYS A 19 -10.26 2.36 -2.81
CA CYS A 19 -10.62 0.98 -3.19
C CYS A 19 -11.92 0.53 -2.55
N SER A 20 -12.81 -0.17 -3.25
CA SER A 20 -14.04 -0.70 -2.62
C SER A 20 -13.77 -1.74 -1.53
N SER A 21 -12.55 -2.30 -1.48
CA SER A 21 -12.13 -3.34 -0.55
C SER A 21 -10.71 -3.09 -0.01
N GLN A 22 -10.47 -3.41 1.26
CA GLN A 22 -9.13 -3.37 1.87
C GLN A 22 -8.12 -4.22 1.08
N SER A 23 -8.57 -5.33 0.49
CA SER A 23 -7.71 -6.21 -0.33
C SER A 23 -7.15 -5.48 -1.55
N GLU A 24 -7.94 -4.65 -2.21
CA GLU A 24 -7.47 -3.86 -3.35
C GLU A 24 -6.44 -2.80 -2.90
N LEU A 25 -6.64 -2.17 -1.73
CA LEU A 25 -5.66 -1.23 -1.17
C LEU A 25 -4.34 -1.93 -0.90
N LEU A 26 -4.38 -3.10 -0.26
CA LEU A 26 -3.20 -3.89 0.05
C LEU A 26 -2.50 -4.39 -1.21
N ASN A 27 -3.25 -4.78 -2.24
CA ASN A 27 -2.70 -5.15 -3.54
C ASN A 27 -1.99 -3.96 -4.21
N GLY A 28 -2.58 -2.76 -4.18
CA GLY A 28 -1.95 -1.54 -4.69
C GLY A 28 -0.74 -1.08 -3.87
N LEU A 29 -0.79 -1.24 -2.55
CA LEU A 29 0.29 -0.93 -1.61
C LEU A 29 1.39 -1.98 -1.58
N THR A 30 1.22 -3.12 -2.25
CA THR A 30 2.29 -4.11 -2.37
C THR A 30 3.39 -3.49 -3.22
N ALA A 31 4.29 -2.76 -2.56
CA ALA A 31 5.55 -2.33 -3.13
C ALA A 31 6.22 -3.54 -3.80
N LYS A 32 6.88 -3.32 -4.95
CA LYS A 32 7.62 -4.35 -5.72
C LYS A 32 8.14 -5.42 -4.76
N LYS A 33 7.50 -6.60 -4.75
CA LYS A 33 7.86 -7.67 -3.82
C LYS A 33 9.35 -7.94 -4.03
N VAL A 34 10.17 -7.57 -3.06
CA VAL A 34 11.59 -7.93 -3.10
C VAL A 34 11.64 -9.46 -3.11
N SER A 35 12.31 -10.02 -4.11
CA SER A 35 12.35 -11.47 -4.28
C SER A 35 12.82 -12.12 -2.98
N ALA A 36 12.25 -13.28 -2.65
CA ALA A 36 12.68 -14.04 -1.46
C ALA A 36 14.20 -14.27 -1.48
N VAL A 37 14.75 -14.51 -2.67
CA VAL A 37 16.20 -14.59 -2.91
C VAL A 37 16.92 -13.30 -2.49
N LYS A 38 16.45 -12.12 -2.91
CA LYS A 38 17.06 -10.83 -2.52
C LYS A 38 16.98 -10.59 -1.01
N ARG A 39 15.88 -10.97 -0.36
CA ARG A 39 15.74 -10.89 1.10
C ARG A 39 16.76 -11.79 1.80
N LEU A 40 16.91 -13.03 1.33
CA LEU A 40 17.88 -13.99 1.87
C LEU A 40 19.32 -13.50 1.67
N LEU A 41 19.66 -13.02 0.47
CA LEU A 41 20.99 -12.47 0.17
C LEU A 41 21.31 -11.28 1.06
N ASN A 42 20.39 -10.34 1.23
CA ASN A 42 20.59 -9.18 2.12
C ASN A 42 20.78 -9.60 3.58
N ALA A 43 20.04 -10.61 4.05
CA ALA A 43 20.19 -11.13 5.41
C ALA A 43 21.56 -11.79 5.62
N LEU A 44 22.05 -12.54 4.63
CA LEU A 44 23.37 -13.17 4.68
C LEU A 44 24.50 -12.13 4.61
N MET A 45 24.38 -11.13 3.73
CA MET A 45 25.41 -10.09 3.55
C MET A 45 25.44 -9.07 4.70
N GLY A 46 24.31 -8.80 5.34
CA GLY A 46 24.20 -7.83 6.43
C GLY A 46 24.60 -8.37 7.82
N ALA A 47 24.84 -9.67 7.96
CA ALA A 47 25.16 -10.31 9.24
C ALA A 47 26.63 -10.21 9.66
N LYS A 48 27.31 -9.11 9.32
CA LYS A 48 28.72 -8.87 9.71
C LYS A 48 28.83 -7.99 10.94
#